data_AF-A0A7X9I010-F1
#
_entry.id   AF-A0A7X9I010-F1
#
_cell.length_a   1.000
_cell.length_b   1.000
_cell.length_c   1.000
_cell.angle_alpha   90.00
_cell.angle_beta   90.00
_cell.angle_gamma   90.00
#
_symmetry.space_group_name_H-M   'P 1'
#
loop_
_entity.id
_entity.type
_entity.pdbx_description
1 polymer ?
#
loop_
_entity_poly.entity_id
_entity_poly.type
_entity_poly.pdbx_seq_one_letter_code
_entity_poly.pdbx_strand_id
1 'polypeptide(L)' 'MINYPILAIDYGDKHFGLSYSDFKGTLASPLDVISITKNRDI' A
#
# COMPACT_ATOMS: atom_id res chain seq x y z
N MET A 1 -19.12 -7.72 -6.40
CA MET A 1 -17.81 -8.01 -7.03
C MET A 1 -17.16 -6.67 -7.29
N ILE A 2 -15.91 -6.48 -6.87
CA ILE A 2 -15.21 -5.21 -7.10
C ILE A 2 -14.66 -5.20 -8.53
N ASN A 3 -14.87 -4.10 -9.24
CA ASN A 3 -14.47 -3.97 -10.64
C ASN A 3 -12.95 -3.84 -10.80
N TYR A 4 -12.26 -3.41 -9.73
CA TYR A 4 -10.81 -3.24 -9.68
C TYR A 4 -10.27 -3.70 -8.32
N PRO A 5 -9.01 -4.17 -8.27
CA PRO A 5 -8.29 -4.40 -7.02
C PRO A 5 -8.28 -3.14 -6.15
N ILE A 6 -8.38 -3.33 -4.83
CA ILE A 6 -8.27 -2.24 -3.86
C ILE A 6 -6.79 -2.11 -3.46
N LEU A 7 -6.23 -0.91 -3.58
CA LEU A 7 -4.91 -0.58 -3.05
C LEU A 7 -5.05 -0.15 -1.58
N ALA A 8 -4.33 -0.82 -0.68
CA ALA A 8 -4.17 -0.40 0.70
C ALA A 8 -2.79 0.24 0.91
N ILE A 9 -2.78 1.36 1.62
CA ILE A 9 -1.58 2.13 1.96
C ILE A 9 -1.54 2.26 3.49
N ASP A 10 -0.49 1.73 4.09
CA ASP A 10 -0.20 1.88 5.51
C ASP A 10 0.94 2.90 5.68
N TYR A 11 0.65 4.02 6.34
CA TYR A 11 1.62 5.11 6.51
C TYR A 11 2.34 5.00 7.85
N GLY A 12 3.63 4.68 7.79
CA GLY A 12 4.54 4.73 8.92
C GLY A 12 5.56 5.86 8.82
N ASP A 13 6.24 6.15 9.93
CA ASP A 13 7.22 7.24 10.02
C ASP A 13 8.39 7.15 9.03
N LYS A 14 8.72 5.94 8.58
CA LYS A 14 9.87 5.64 7.71
C LYS A 14 9.53 4.79 6.49
N HIS A 15 8.32 4.24 6.41
CA HIS A 15 7.93 3.33 5.34
C HIS A 15 6.44 3.48 5.02
N PHE A 16 6.09 3.32 3.74
CA PHE A 16 4.74 3.01 3.31
C PHE A 16 4.62 1.52 3.01
N GLY A 17 3.78 0.83 3.77
CA GLY A 17 3.33 -0.52 3.43
C GLY A 17 2.32 -0.43 2.29
N LEU A 18 2.51 -1.23 1.24
CA LEU A 18 1.60 -1.28 0.09
C LEU A 18 1.10 -2.71 -0.12
N SER A 19 -0.20 -2.86 -0.39
CA SER A 19 -0.78 -4.15 -0.79
C SER A 19 -2.00 -3.94 -1.69
N TYR A 20 -2.32 -4.93 -2.53
CA TYR A 20 -3.53 -4.91 -3.36
C TYR A 20 -4.39 -6.14 -3.10
N SER A 21 -5.71 -5.97 -3.24
CA SER A 21 -6.66 -7.07 -3.08
C SER A 21 -6.80 -7.93 -4.35
N ASP A 22 -7.31 -9.16 -4.21
CA ASP A 22 -7.90 -9.88 -5.33
C ASP A 22 -9.20 -9.20 -5.82
N PHE A 23 -9.74 -9.62 -6.97
CA PHE A 23 -10.99 -9.09 -7.54
C PHE A 23 -12.26 -9.45 -6.73
N LYS A 24 -12.12 -10.28 -5.70
CA LYS A 24 -13.19 -10.55 -4.73
C LYS A 24 -13.12 -9.63 -3.52
N GLY A 25 -12.00 -8.94 -3.32
CA GLY A 25 -11.76 -8.05 -2.18
C GLY A 25 -11.51 -8.80 -0.88
N THR A 26 -11.06 -10.06 -0.97
CA THR A 26 -10.95 -10.97 0.18
C THR A 26 -9.50 -11.24 0.58
N LEU A 27 -8.61 -11.40 -0.41
CA LEU A 27 -7.19 -11.68 -0.15
C LEU A 27 -6.34 -10.46 -0.49
N ALA A 28 -5.31 -10.20 0.30
CA ALA A 28 -4.34 -9.14 0.06
C ALA A 28 -2.98 -9.73 -0.30
N SER A 29 -2.36 -9.16 -1.33
CA SER A 29 -0.99 -9.46 -1.75
C SER A 29 -0.09 -8.25 -1.49
N PRO A 30 1.09 -8.44 -0.89
CA PRO A 30 2.01 -7.34 -0.64
C PRO A 30 2.58 -6.79 -1.96
N LEU A 31 2.85 -5.49 -1.98
CA LEU A 31 3.69 -4.82 -2.97
C LEU A 31 5.01 -4.41 -2.32
N ASP A 32 5.98 -4.03 -3.15
CA ASP A 32 7.26 -3.52 -2.67
C ASP A 32 7.05 -2.29 -1.77
N VAL A 33 7.66 -2.34 -0.60
CA VAL A 33 7.57 -1.29 0.42
C VAL A 33 8.36 -0.07 -0.03
N ILE A 34 7.76 1.11 0.07
CA ILE A 34 8.44 2.37 -0.24
C ILE A 34 9.02 2.93 1.06
N SER A 35 10.36 2.95 1.17
CA SER A 35 11.03 3.65 2.25
C SER A 35 10.94 5.16 2.05
N ILE A 36 10.64 5.88 3.13
CA ILE A 36 10.58 7.33 3.19
C ILE A 36 11.51 7.88 4.26
N THR A 37 11.94 9.12 4.07
CA THR A 37 12.64 9.88 5.10
C THR A 37 11.77 11.04 5.52
N LYS A 38 11.56 11.22 6.83
CA LYS A 38 11.10 12.50 7.37
C LYS A 38 12.23 13.52 7.14
N ASN A 39 11.90 14.72 6.68
CA ASN A 39 12.81 15.78 6.20
C ASN A 39 13.42 15.55 4.81
N ARG A 40 12.61 15.75 3.78
CA ARG A 40 13.08 16.52 2.62
C ARG A 40 12.45 17.90 2.80
N ASP A 41 13.24 18.96 2.91
CA ASP A 41 12.77 20.36 2.91
C ASP A 41 12.19 20.71 1.52
N ILE A 42 11.05 20.09 1.20
CA ILE A 42 10.19 20.30 0.03
C ILE A 42 8.74 20.42 0.49
#